data_AF-A0A7X6PJP9-F1
#
_entry.id   AF-A0A7X6PJP9-F1
#
_cell.length_a   1.000
_cell.length_b   1.000
_cell.length_c   1.000
_cell.angle_alpha   90.00
_cell.angle_beta   90.00
_cell.angle_gamma   90.00
#
_symmetry.space_group_name_H-M   'P 1'
#
loop_
_entity.id
_entity.type
_entity.pdbx_description
1 polymer ?
#
loop_
_entity_poly.entity_id
_entity_poly.type
_entity_poly.pdbx_seq_one_letter_code
_entity_poly.pdbx_strand_id
1 'polypeptide(L)'
;MSPYHFELHHLRAFMVVAEHLHFRKAAALLHITQPGLSRTIKALEDSLGVELFDRSTRQVSLTKAGEFFLAEVEKVFLHLDKGIMMV
;
A
#
# COMPACT_ATOMS: atom_id res chain seq x y z
N MET A 1 14.23 -18.17 -0.37
CA MET A 1 12.77 -18.04 -0.11
C MET A 1 12.53 -16.61 0.31
N SER A 2 11.71 -15.85 -0.41
CA SER A 2 11.45 -14.46 -0.01
C SER A 2 10.89 -14.44 1.42
N PRO A 3 11.50 -13.72 2.38
CA PRO A 3 11.05 -13.70 3.77
C PRO A 3 9.73 -12.93 3.97
N TYR A 4 9.12 -12.42 2.89
CA TYR A 4 7.92 -11.59 2.94
C TYR A 4 6.74 -12.27 2.24
N HIS A 5 5.63 -12.49 2.97
CA HIS A 5 4.38 -13.00 2.43
C HIS A 5 3.46 -11.83 2.05
N PHE A 6 3.76 -11.14 0.96
CA PHE A 6 2.84 -10.16 0.37
C PHE A 6 2.93 -10.22 -1.15
N GLU A 7 1.93 -9.65 -1.80
CA GLU A 7 1.80 -9.63 -3.26
C GLU A 7 1.75 -8.20 -3.80
N LEU A 8 2.01 -8.02 -5.10
CA LEU A 8 1.99 -6.70 -5.76
C LEU A 8 0.66 -5.95 -5.59
N HIS A 9 -0.46 -6.67 -5.47
CA HIS A 9 -1.76 -6.04 -5.24
C HIS A 9 -1.84 -5.35 -3.87
N HIS A 10 -1.13 -5.87 -2.85
CA HIS A 10 -1.01 -5.22 -1.55
C HIS A 10 -0.24 -3.90 -1.65
N LEU A 11 0.86 -3.91 -2.41
CA LEU A 11 1.67 -2.71 -2.63
C LEU A 11 0.89 -1.63 -3.40
N ARG A 12 0.14 -2.03 -4.44
CA ARG A 12 -0.76 -1.13 -5.16
C ARG A 12 -1.83 -0.55 -4.24
N ALA A 13 -2.47 -1.39 -3.43
CA ALA A 13 -3.47 -0.94 -2.47
C ALA A 13 -2.90 0.08 -1.48
N PHE A 14 -1.70 -0.18 -0.95
CA PHE A 14 -0.97 0.73 -0.08
C PHE A 14 -0.70 2.09 -0.75
N MET A 15 -0.16 2.11 -1.97
CA MET A 15 0.10 3.36 -2.71
C MET A 15 -1.16 4.20 -2.88
N VAL A 16 -2.29 3.60 -3.28
CA VAL A 16 -3.54 4.35 -3.49
C VAL A 16 -4.07 4.93 -2.16
N VAL A 17 -3.91 4.23 -1.04
CA VAL A 17 -4.26 4.79 0.28
C VAL A 17 -3.30 5.90 0.68
N ALA A 18 -2.00 5.73 0.43
CA ALA A 18 -0.97 6.72 0.75
C ALA A 18 -1.15 8.04 -0.02
N GLU A 19 -1.54 7.96 -1.29
CA GLU A 19 -1.79 9.14 -2.14
C GLU A 19 -3.01 9.95 -1.68
N HIS A 20 -4.05 9.27 -1.17
CA HIS A 20 -5.32 9.91 -0.86
C HIS A 20 -5.60 10.10 0.62
N LEU A 21 -4.84 9.43 1.49
CA LEU A 21 -5.02 9.41 2.95
C LEU A 21 -6.49 9.19 3.35
N HIS A 22 -7.21 8.37 2.58
CA HIS A 22 -8.64 8.19 2.74
C HIS A 22 -9.09 6.81 2.24
N PHE A 23 -9.27 5.86 3.16
CA PHE A 23 -9.61 4.46 2.84
C PHE A 23 -10.86 4.32 1.97
N ARG A 24 -11.94 5.05 2.25
CA ARG A 24 -13.17 4.96 1.43
C ARG A 24 -12.94 5.40 -0.02
N LYS A 25 -12.19 6.48 -0.24
CA LYS A 25 -11.86 7.00 -1.57
C LYS A 25 -10.94 6.02 -2.31
N ALA A 26 -9.90 5.55 -1.64
CA ALA A 26 -8.98 4.55 -2.18
C ALA A 26 -9.70 3.24 -2.57
N ALA A 27 -10.64 2.77 -1.74
CA ALA A 27 -11.42 1.57 -2.04
C ALA A 27 -12.29 1.74 -3.30
N ALA A 28 -12.91 2.92 -3.46
CA ALA A 28 -13.67 3.24 -4.66
C ALA A 28 -12.79 3.25 -5.92
N LEU A 29 -11.58 3.82 -5.85
CA LEU A 29 -10.63 3.85 -6.97
C LEU A 29 -10.10 2.47 -7.35
N LEU A 30 -9.97 1.58 -6.36
CA LEU A 30 -9.55 0.19 -6.57
C LEU A 30 -10.72 -0.73 -6.91
N HIS A 31 -11.95 -0.20 -7.02
CA HIS A 31 -13.17 -0.98 -7.26
C HIS A 31 -13.39 -2.13 -6.27
N ILE A 32 -13.05 -1.92 -4.99
CA ILE A 32 -13.24 -2.88 -3.90
C ILE A 32 -14.01 -2.26 -2.73
N THR A 33 -14.42 -3.09 -1.78
CA THR A 33 -15.05 -2.61 -0.55
C THR A 33 -14.02 -2.03 0.41
N GLN A 34 -14.40 -1.02 1.21
CA GLN A 34 -13.52 -0.45 2.23
C GLN A 34 -13.08 -1.48 3.30
N PRO A 35 -13.93 -2.41 3.79
CA PRO A 35 -13.48 -3.50 4.66
C PRO A 35 -12.47 -4.41 3.96
N GLY A 36 -12.65 -4.69 2.67
CA GLY A 36 -11.69 -5.43 1.85
C GLY A 36 -10.34 -4.74 1.80
N LEU A 37 -10.31 -3.45 1.45
CA LEU A 37 -9.08 -2.66 1.43
C LEU A 37 -8.40 -2.62 2.81
N SER A 38 -9.16 -2.47 3.88
CA SER A 38 -8.60 -2.42 5.24
C SER A 38 -7.93 -3.75 5.62
N ARG A 39 -8.50 -4.89 5.21
CA ARG A 39 -7.89 -6.21 5.38
C ARG A 39 -6.63 -6.37 4.55
N THR A 40 -6.63 -5.89 3.30
CA THR A 40 -5.43 -5.90 2.43
C THR A 40 -4.29 -5.10 3.05
N ILE A 41 -4.54 -3.88 3.53
CA ILE A 41 -3.50 -3.08 4.19
C ILE A 41 -3.04 -3.75 5.49
N LYS A 42 -3.96 -4.31 6.28
CA LYS A 42 -3.61 -5.00 7.52
C LYS A 42 -2.73 -6.22 7.26
N ALA A 43 -3.04 -7.04 6.25
CA ALA A 43 -2.23 -8.18 5.85
C ALA A 43 -0.81 -7.76 5.41
N LEU A 44 -0.69 -6.62 4.72
CA LEU A 44 0.61 -6.05 4.37
C LEU A 44 1.39 -5.62 5.62
N GLU A 45 0.77 -4.86 6.51
CA GLU A 45 1.37 -4.41 7.78
C GLU A 45 1.81 -5.61 8.65
N ASP A 46 1.00 -6.65 8.74
CA ASP A 46 1.30 -7.87 9.49
C ASP A 46 2.47 -8.66 8.87
N SER A 47 2.53 -8.73 7.53
CA SER A 47 3.62 -9.37 6.79
C SER A 47 4.96 -8.63 6.96
N LEU A 48 4.90 -7.30 7.05
CA LEU A 48 6.07 -6.45 7.28
C LEU A 48 6.45 -6.34 8.77
N GLY A 49 5.53 -6.68 9.68
CA GLY A 49 5.71 -6.51 11.12
C GLY A 49 5.75 -5.03 11.57
N VAL A 50 5.23 -4.11 10.75
CA VAL A 50 5.23 -2.66 11.01
C VAL A 50 3.94 -2.00 10.56
N GLU A 51 3.50 -0.97 11.28
CA GLU A 51 2.36 -0.14 10.87
C GLU A 51 2.79 0.92 9.86
N LEU A 52 2.06 1.01 8.74
CA LEU A 52 2.34 1.96 7.67
C LEU A 52 1.44 3.20 7.76
N PHE A 53 0.27 3.07 8.38
CA PHE A 53 -0.66 4.19 8.60
C PHE A 53 -0.96 4.41 10.07
N ASP A 54 -0.94 5.67 10.49
CA ASP A 54 -1.60 6.11 11.72
C ASP A 54 -3.09 6.35 11.41
N ARG A 55 -3.97 5.66 12.13
CA ARG A 55 -5.42 5.69 11.92
C ARG A 55 -6.08 6.23 13.18
N SER A 56 -6.31 7.54 13.20
CA SER A 56 -7.22 8.14 14.18
C SER A 56 -8.66 8.13 13.66
N THR A 57 -9.63 8.39 14.53
CA THR A 57 -11.05 8.52 14.13
C THR A 57 -11.32 9.70 13.19
N ARG A 58 -10.38 10.65 13.08
CA ARG A 58 -10.54 11.89 12.30
C ARG A 58 -9.64 11.98 11.08
N GLN A 59 -8.50 11.30 11.09
CA GLN A 59 -7.48 11.45 10.05
C GLN A 59 -6.68 10.16 9.88
N VAL A 60 -6.30 9.91 8.63
CA VAL A 60 -5.33 8.90 8.23
C VAL A 60 -4.06 9.62 7.80
N SER A 61 -2.90 9.16 8.25
CA SER A 61 -1.59 9.65 7.83
C SER A 61 -0.62 8.50 7.71
N LEU A 62 0.46 8.68 6.96
CA LEU A 62 1.57 7.72 6.96
C LEU A 62 2.31 7.78 8.30
N THR A 63 2.80 6.64 8.76
CA THR A 63 3.86 6.60 9.77
C THR A 63 5.19 6.93 9.12
N LYS A 64 6.27 7.14 9.90
CA LYS A 64 7.63 7.25 9.34
C LYS A 64 8.02 6.02 8.52
N ALA A 65 7.61 4.83 8.96
CA ALA A 65 7.82 3.60 8.21
C ALA A 65 7.01 3.60 6.91
N GLY A 66 5.76 4.08 6.95
CA GLY A 66 4.91 4.27 5.77
C GLY A 66 5.52 5.21 4.74
N GLU A 67 6.04 6.37 5.15
CA GLU A 67 6.70 7.32 4.25
C GLU A 67 7.92 6.72 3.56
N PHE A 68 8.80 6.05 4.32
CA PHE A 68 9.98 5.40 3.75
C PHE A 68 9.58 4.25 2.82
N PHE A 69 8.61 3.44 3.23
CA PHE A 69 8.16 2.31 2.43
C PHE A 69 7.48 2.74 1.13
N LEU A 70 6.73 3.84 1.13
CA LEU A 70 6.14 4.42 -0.09
C LEU A 70 7.20 4.73 -1.14
N ALA A 71 8.28 5.41 -0.73
CA ALA A 71 9.37 5.76 -1.64
C ALA A 71 10.05 4.53 -2.26
N GLU A 72 10.15 3.42 -1.52
CA GLU A 72 10.70 2.17 -2.04
C GLU A 72 9.71 1.43 -2.96
N VAL A 73 8.42 1.42 -2.62
CA VAL A 73 7.37 0.80 -3.44
C VAL A 73 7.21 1.52 -4.79
N GLU A 74 7.30 2.85 -4.82
CA GLU A 74 7.31 3.62 -6.07
C GLU A 74 8.46 3.20 -6.99
N LYS A 75 9.67 2.98 -6.43
CA LYS A 75 10.81 2.46 -7.21
C LYS A 75 10.54 1.07 -7.75
N VAL A 76 9.90 0.19 -6.98
CA VAL A 76 9.55 -1.17 -7.45
C VAL A 76 8.67 -1.09 -8.70
N PHE A 77 7.58 -0.33 -8.65
CA PHE A 77 6.69 -0.18 -9.81
C PHE A 77 7.38 0.50 -11.00
N LEU A 78 8.21 1.51 -10.75
CA LEU A 78 9.01 2.13 -11.81
C LEU A 78 9.92 1.13 -12.54
N HIS A 79 10.53 0.19 -11.81
CA HIS A 79 11.38 -0.84 -12.43
C HIS A 79 10.56 -1.87 -13.21
N LEU A 80 9.37 -2.23 -12.71
CA LEU A 80 8.43 -3.10 -13.44
C LEU A 80 7.99 -2.45 -14.76
N ASP A 81 7.61 -1.17 -14.72
CA ASP A 81 7.17 -0.42 -15.89
C ASP A 81 8.29 -0.33 -16.93
N LYS A 82 9.52 -0.03 -16.51
CA LYS A 82 10.71 -0.07 -17.40
C LYS A 82 10.90 -1.45 -18.03
N GLY A 83 10.74 -2.52 -17.26
CA GLY A 83 10.89 -3.89 -17.75
C GLY A 83 9.84 -4.26 -18.80
N ILE A 84 8.61 -3.76 -18.67
CA ILE A 84 7.52 -3.99 -19.62
C ILE A 84 7.71 -3.15 -20.89
N MET A 85 8.12 -1.89 -20.77
CA MET A 85 8.29 -0.97 -21.90
C MET A 85 9.51 -1.29 -22.80
N MET A 86 10.45 -2.13 -22.33
CA MET A 86 11.60 -2.57 -23.12
C MET A 86 11.35 -3.85 -23.92
N VAL A 87 10.10 -4.33 -23.98
CA VAL A 87 9.62 -5.45 -24.81
C VAL A 87 8.72 -4.90 -25.92
#